data_AF-A0A8J1TCV3-F1
#
_entry.id   AF-A0A8J1TCV3-F1
#
_cell.length_a   1.000
_cell.length_b   1.000
_cell.length_c   1.000
_cell.angle_alpha   90.00
_cell.angle_beta   90.00
_cell.angle_gamma   90.00
#
_symmetry.space_group_name_H-M   'P 1'
#
loop_
_entity.id
_entity.type
_entity.pdbx_description
1 polymer ?
#
loop_
_entity_poly.entity_id
_entity_poly.type
_entity_poly.pdbx_seq_one_letter_code
_entity_poly.pdbx_strand_id
1 'polypeptide(L)'
;KYLKSTRNQKWIVFAQVSEYRLNSKFEALTNTVDHQTLVMATLTVEECELLADSKYRAYVSQTEKALKSFEYTSEWADLISALQKLNKVLLAHMKYPVLPKRVTIGKRLAQCLHPALPSGVHLKALETYDIIFKCIGTSRLAQDMFTYSAGLFPLLGFSAMNVRPMLLSIYENHFVALGKYIKPGLTGLLLGLLPGLEEGSEHYDRTNALLEEFCEAADPIFFYGCLWECVLTCPSIRLPAATYALSHFNRRHTMEDQLYFIGTNIDLMVQAMCAGVQDSSVLVQRSMLDFLLLCFPMYNNQLTRPDMLKITKATINVVLRRDMSLNRRLYAWVLGTDANGVPLSNVPVPM
;
A
#
# COMPACT_ATOMS: atom_id res chain seq x y z
N LYS A 1 -24.16 20.83 0.33
CA LYS A 1 -23.59 21.58 -0.82
C LYS A 1 -22.17 21.17 -1.22
N TYR A 2 -21.40 20.49 -0.34
CA TYR A 2 -20.01 20.07 -0.62
C TYR A 2 -19.85 18.77 -1.45
N LEU A 3 -20.93 18.02 -1.71
CA LEU A 3 -20.91 16.78 -2.49
C LEU A 3 -21.27 16.95 -3.98
N LYS A 4 -21.46 18.19 -4.48
CA LYS A 4 -21.91 18.47 -5.87
C LYS A 4 -20.93 19.27 -6.74
N SER A 5 -19.65 19.38 -6.35
CA SER A 5 -18.65 20.09 -7.17
C SER A 5 -18.01 19.14 -8.20
N THR A 6 -18.23 19.44 -9.48
CA THR A 6 -17.67 18.77 -10.68
C THR A 6 -16.14 18.69 -10.73
N ARG A 7 -15.42 19.38 -9.82
CA ARG A 7 -13.97 19.22 -9.64
C ARG A 7 -13.58 17.92 -8.91
N ASN A 8 -14.47 17.34 -8.10
CA ASN A 8 -14.25 16.06 -7.41
C ASN A 8 -14.43 14.83 -8.31
N GLN A 9 -15.03 14.98 -9.51
CA GLN A 9 -15.17 13.89 -10.48
C GLN A 9 -13.86 13.56 -11.21
N LYS A 10 -12.90 14.50 -11.31
CA LYS A 10 -11.62 14.24 -12.00
C LYS A 10 -10.64 13.38 -11.19
N TRP A 11 -10.81 13.28 -9.87
CA TRP A 11 -9.96 12.45 -9.01
C TRP A 11 -10.46 11.01 -8.88
N ILE A 12 -11.77 10.80 -9.00
CA ILE A 12 -12.36 9.48 -9.23
C ILE A 12 -11.67 8.85 -10.45
N VAL A 13 -11.37 9.62 -11.50
CA VAL A 13 -10.63 9.14 -12.68
C VAL A 13 -9.19 8.67 -12.36
N PHE A 14 -8.46 9.24 -11.41
CA PHE A 14 -7.05 8.85 -11.16
C PHE A 14 -6.93 7.57 -10.32
N ALA A 15 -7.77 7.40 -9.30
CA ALA A 15 -7.93 6.12 -8.59
C ALA A 15 -8.63 5.08 -9.48
N GLN A 16 -9.60 5.50 -10.29
CA GLN A 16 -10.17 4.68 -11.36
C GLN A 16 -9.16 4.34 -12.44
N VAL A 17 -8.04 5.02 -12.64
CA VAL A 17 -7.06 4.67 -13.70
C VAL A 17 -6.17 3.50 -13.25
N SER A 18 -5.84 3.40 -11.95
CA SER A 18 -5.22 2.18 -11.41
C SER A 18 -6.24 1.04 -11.29
N GLU A 19 -7.47 1.35 -10.89
CA GLU A 19 -8.62 0.43 -10.90
C GLU A 19 -9.02 0.03 -12.33
N TYR A 20 -8.87 0.88 -13.36
CA TYR A 20 -9.14 0.58 -14.78
C TYR A 20 -8.04 -0.30 -15.36
N ARG A 21 -6.79 -0.22 -14.91
CA ARG A 21 -5.76 -1.17 -15.37
C ARG A 21 -5.97 -2.58 -14.80
N LEU A 22 -6.53 -2.68 -13.60
CA LEU A 22 -6.94 -3.95 -12.98
C LEU A 22 -8.28 -4.45 -13.54
N ASN A 23 -9.27 -3.58 -13.69
CA ASN A 23 -10.57 -3.89 -14.28
C ASN A 23 -10.52 -4.06 -15.79
N SER A 24 -9.67 -3.41 -16.57
CA SER A 24 -9.59 -3.66 -18.03
C SER A 24 -9.06 -5.04 -18.37
N LYS A 25 -8.17 -5.59 -17.51
CA LYS A 25 -7.79 -7.02 -17.59
C LYS A 25 -8.96 -7.94 -17.20
N PHE A 26 -9.89 -7.48 -16.36
CA PHE A 26 -11.07 -8.22 -15.90
C PHE A 26 -12.29 -8.07 -16.84
N GLU A 27 -12.47 -6.91 -17.48
CA GLU A 27 -13.54 -6.55 -18.43
C GLU A 27 -13.25 -7.10 -19.83
N ALA A 28 -11.98 -7.19 -20.22
CA ALA A 28 -11.59 -7.93 -21.43
C ALA A 28 -11.95 -9.43 -21.37
N LEU A 29 -12.19 -9.98 -20.17
CA LEU A 29 -12.65 -11.35 -19.94
C LEU A 29 -14.20 -11.49 -19.89
N THR A 30 -14.97 -10.40 -19.76
CA THR A 30 -16.41 -10.46 -19.44
C THR A 30 -17.36 -9.82 -20.46
N ASN A 31 -16.84 -9.27 -21.58
CA ASN A 31 -17.62 -8.51 -22.58
C ASN A 31 -18.65 -9.29 -23.43
N THR A 32 -19.21 -10.40 -22.94
CA THR A 32 -20.26 -11.17 -23.66
C THR A 32 -21.44 -11.62 -22.78
N VAL A 33 -21.66 -11.01 -21.60
CA VAL A 33 -22.58 -11.58 -20.60
C VAL A 33 -23.66 -10.59 -20.13
N ASP A 34 -24.93 -10.97 -20.29
CA ASP A 34 -26.15 -10.20 -19.99
C ASP A 34 -26.28 -9.79 -18.49
N HIS A 35 -27.04 -8.73 -18.16
CA HIS A 35 -27.07 -8.10 -16.82
C HIS A 35 -27.57 -9.07 -15.72
N GLN A 36 -28.50 -9.96 -16.03
CA GLN A 36 -28.99 -10.99 -15.12
C GLN A 36 -27.91 -12.05 -14.83
N THR A 37 -27.11 -12.35 -15.85
CA THR A 37 -25.96 -13.25 -15.78
C THR A 37 -24.78 -12.58 -15.07
N LEU A 38 -24.65 -11.25 -15.14
CA LEU A 38 -23.68 -10.45 -14.38
C LEU A 38 -24.01 -10.43 -12.86
N VAL A 39 -25.29 -10.35 -12.51
CA VAL A 39 -25.76 -10.46 -11.11
C VAL A 39 -25.52 -11.87 -10.56
N MET A 40 -25.76 -12.91 -11.37
CA MET A 40 -25.39 -14.29 -11.02
C MET A 40 -23.88 -14.50 -10.95
N ALA A 41 -23.09 -13.81 -11.78
CA ALA A 41 -21.62 -13.85 -11.72
C ALA A 41 -21.03 -13.15 -10.48
N THR A 42 -21.80 -12.28 -9.80
CA THR A 42 -21.38 -11.65 -8.55
C THR A 42 -21.70 -12.45 -7.28
N LEU A 43 -22.70 -13.33 -7.34
CA LEU A 43 -23.09 -14.20 -6.24
C LEU A 43 -22.17 -15.42 -6.21
N THR A 44 -21.58 -15.73 -5.05
CA THR A 44 -20.84 -16.98 -4.91
C THR A 44 -21.80 -18.16 -4.89
N VAL A 45 -21.34 -19.34 -5.29
CA VAL A 45 -22.13 -20.58 -5.18
C VAL A 45 -22.68 -20.77 -3.75
N GLU A 46 -21.85 -20.49 -2.76
CA GLU A 46 -22.22 -20.54 -1.34
C GLU A 46 -23.32 -19.51 -0.99
N GLU A 47 -23.29 -18.31 -1.57
CA GLU A 47 -24.35 -17.31 -1.36
C GLU A 47 -25.68 -17.81 -1.94
N CYS A 48 -25.65 -18.43 -3.12
CA CYS A 48 -26.83 -19.04 -3.73
C CYS A 48 -27.42 -20.18 -2.89
N GLU A 49 -26.58 -21.04 -2.30
CA GLU A 49 -27.02 -22.10 -1.39
C GLU A 49 -27.66 -21.52 -0.12
N LEU A 50 -27.06 -20.48 0.45
CA LEU A 50 -27.57 -19.82 1.65
C LEU A 50 -28.91 -19.10 1.41
N LEU A 51 -29.25 -18.73 0.18
CA LEU A 51 -30.58 -18.16 -0.13
C LEU A 51 -31.73 -19.15 0.10
N ALA A 52 -31.45 -20.45 0.25
CA ALA A 52 -32.44 -21.41 0.73
C ALA A 52 -32.80 -21.21 2.22
N ASP A 53 -31.86 -20.72 3.04
CA ASP A 53 -32.07 -20.43 4.46
C ASP A 53 -32.88 -19.14 4.65
N SER A 54 -34.04 -19.26 5.30
CA SER A 54 -34.93 -18.13 5.59
C SER A 54 -34.26 -17.06 6.47
N LYS A 55 -33.38 -17.46 7.39
CA LYS A 55 -32.64 -16.54 8.26
C LYS A 55 -31.59 -15.75 7.47
N TYR A 56 -30.94 -16.38 6.48
CA TYR A 56 -30.03 -15.68 5.59
C TYR A 56 -30.76 -14.71 4.66
N ARG A 57 -31.93 -15.08 4.11
CA ARG A 57 -32.77 -14.14 3.35
C ARG A 57 -33.20 -12.94 4.20
N ALA A 58 -33.48 -13.15 5.49
CA ALA A 58 -33.75 -12.05 6.41
C ALA A 58 -32.52 -11.16 6.61
N TYR A 59 -31.32 -11.73 6.74
CA TYR A 59 -30.06 -10.98 6.79
C TYR A 59 -29.85 -10.12 5.54
N VAL A 60 -30.03 -10.68 4.33
CA VAL A 60 -29.95 -9.95 3.06
C VAL A 60 -30.91 -8.76 3.06
N SER A 61 -32.19 -8.98 3.41
CA SER A 61 -33.20 -7.92 3.44
C SER A 61 -32.88 -6.82 4.47
N GLN A 62 -32.39 -7.18 5.65
CA GLN A 62 -31.99 -6.21 6.68
C GLN A 62 -30.76 -5.40 6.23
N THR A 63 -29.80 -6.03 5.58
CA THR A 63 -28.61 -5.37 5.02
C THR A 63 -29.01 -4.39 3.91
N GLU A 64 -29.90 -4.77 2.99
CA GLU A 64 -30.42 -3.85 1.96
C GLU A 64 -31.14 -2.64 2.59
N LYS A 65 -31.97 -2.87 3.62
CA LYS A 65 -32.63 -1.79 4.36
C LYS A 65 -31.63 -0.86 5.05
N ALA A 66 -30.57 -1.40 5.64
CA ALA A 66 -29.49 -0.59 6.22
C ALA A 66 -28.75 0.21 5.13
N LEU A 67 -28.44 -0.40 3.99
CA LEU A 67 -27.73 0.24 2.88
C LEU A 67 -28.52 1.40 2.26
N LYS A 68 -29.86 1.34 2.22
CA LYS A 68 -30.69 2.48 1.79
C LYS A 68 -30.43 3.76 2.58
N SER A 69 -30.02 3.66 3.85
CA SER A 69 -29.71 4.85 4.65
C SER A 69 -28.47 5.63 4.16
N PHE A 70 -27.60 5.02 3.36
CA PHE A 70 -26.47 5.70 2.71
C PHE A 70 -26.88 6.52 1.47
N GLU A 71 -28.08 6.31 0.92
CA GLU A 71 -28.54 7.03 -0.28
C GLU A 71 -29.11 8.41 0.03
N TYR A 72 -29.62 8.59 1.25
CA TYR A 72 -30.31 9.81 1.69
C TYR A 72 -29.48 10.67 2.65
N THR A 73 -28.15 10.54 2.63
CA THR A 73 -27.28 11.30 3.54
C THR A 73 -27.09 12.73 3.06
N SER A 74 -27.46 13.69 3.89
CA SER A 74 -27.29 15.13 3.64
C SER A 74 -26.08 15.71 4.36
N GLU A 75 -25.73 15.15 5.52
CA GLU A 75 -24.65 15.57 6.38
C GLU A 75 -23.76 14.38 6.77
N TRP A 76 -22.55 14.68 7.27
CA TRP A 76 -21.61 13.63 7.69
C TRP A 76 -22.12 12.81 8.88
N ALA A 77 -22.96 13.39 9.74
CA ALA A 77 -23.58 12.68 10.87
C ALA A 77 -24.57 11.59 10.41
N ASP A 78 -25.18 11.75 9.24
CA ASP A 78 -26.05 10.74 8.63
C ASP A 78 -25.24 9.48 8.27
N LEU A 79 -23.98 9.64 7.84
CA LEU A 79 -23.09 8.51 7.55
C LEU A 79 -22.77 7.71 8.82
N ILE A 80 -22.54 8.38 9.95
CA ILE A 80 -22.33 7.69 11.23
C ILE A 80 -23.58 6.89 11.61
N SER A 81 -24.77 7.49 11.45
CA SER A 81 -26.04 6.83 11.73
C SER A 81 -26.28 5.62 10.80
N ALA A 82 -25.92 5.74 9.52
CA ALA A 82 -26.00 4.66 8.54
C ALA A 82 -25.03 3.52 8.86
N LEU A 83 -23.79 3.82 9.22
CA LEU A 83 -22.79 2.85 9.68
C LEU A 83 -23.24 2.15 10.97
N GLN A 84 -23.82 2.87 11.94
CA GLN A 84 -24.37 2.27 13.16
C GLN A 84 -25.51 1.29 12.86
N LYS A 85 -26.41 1.62 11.93
CA LYS A 85 -27.47 0.71 11.49
C LYS A 85 -26.88 -0.54 10.83
N LEU A 86 -25.87 -0.37 9.98
CA LEU A 86 -25.16 -1.50 9.36
C LEU A 86 -24.47 -2.38 10.41
N ASN A 87 -23.73 -1.81 11.36
CA ASN A 87 -23.06 -2.55 12.44
C ASN A 87 -24.05 -3.41 13.23
N LYS A 88 -25.22 -2.88 13.57
CA LYS A 88 -26.26 -3.65 14.27
C LYS A 88 -26.72 -4.87 13.48
N VAL A 89 -26.92 -4.72 12.17
CA VAL A 89 -27.32 -5.83 11.30
C VAL A 89 -26.18 -6.86 11.21
N LEU A 90 -24.94 -6.42 10.98
CA LEU A 90 -23.79 -7.33 10.90
C LEU A 90 -23.64 -8.13 12.19
N LEU A 91 -23.60 -7.45 13.35
CA LEU A 91 -23.41 -8.10 14.66
C LEU A 91 -24.51 -9.12 14.99
N ALA A 92 -25.74 -8.88 14.55
CA ALA A 92 -26.85 -9.82 14.74
C ALA A 92 -26.71 -11.11 13.89
N HIS A 93 -25.87 -11.09 12.86
CA HIS A 93 -25.73 -12.16 11.86
C HIS A 93 -24.30 -12.70 11.73
N MET A 94 -23.44 -12.51 12.75
CA MET A 94 -22.03 -12.96 12.77
C MET A 94 -21.79 -14.45 12.47
N LYS A 95 -22.83 -15.29 12.62
CA LYS A 95 -22.77 -16.71 12.26
C LYS A 95 -22.67 -16.99 10.75
N TYR A 96 -22.96 -16.00 9.90
CA TYR A 96 -22.92 -16.13 8.45
C TYR A 96 -21.65 -15.46 7.89
N PRO A 97 -20.61 -16.23 7.52
CA PRO A 97 -19.38 -15.66 6.98
C PRO A 97 -19.55 -15.12 5.54
N VAL A 98 -20.63 -15.48 4.85
CA VAL A 98 -20.95 -14.95 3.51
C VAL A 98 -21.68 -13.62 3.65
N LEU A 99 -20.95 -12.51 3.49
CA LEU A 99 -21.48 -11.15 3.61
C LEU A 99 -22.37 -10.78 2.42
N PRO A 100 -23.68 -10.51 2.62
CA PRO A 100 -24.56 -10.07 1.55
C PRO A 100 -24.17 -8.68 1.07
N LYS A 101 -24.29 -8.44 -0.25
CA LYS A 101 -23.96 -7.14 -0.88
C LYS A 101 -22.54 -6.64 -0.57
N ARG A 102 -21.57 -7.55 -0.42
CA ARG A 102 -20.18 -7.24 -0.03
C ARG A 102 -19.54 -6.10 -0.83
N VAL A 103 -19.74 -6.07 -2.16
CA VAL A 103 -19.21 -5.02 -3.04
C VAL A 103 -19.82 -3.66 -2.73
N THR A 104 -21.14 -3.60 -2.52
CA THR A 104 -21.82 -2.35 -2.18
C THR A 104 -21.40 -1.84 -0.80
N ILE A 105 -21.27 -2.74 0.18
CA ILE A 105 -20.76 -2.39 1.51
C ILE A 105 -19.35 -1.83 1.41
N GLY A 106 -18.43 -2.52 0.73
CA GLY A 106 -17.05 -2.06 0.53
C GLY A 106 -16.98 -0.67 -0.10
N LYS A 107 -17.76 -0.42 -1.15
CA LYS A 107 -17.87 0.91 -1.78
C LYS A 107 -18.35 2.00 -0.81
N ARG A 108 -19.34 1.71 0.02
CA ARG A 108 -19.83 2.68 1.03
C ARG A 108 -18.80 2.92 2.13
N LEU A 109 -18.11 1.89 2.58
CA LEU A 109 -17.03 2.05 3.57
C LEU A 109 -15.86 2.86 3.03
N ALA A 110 -15.46 2.63 1.78
CA ALA A 110 -14.42 3.43 1.13
C ALA A 110 -14.83 4.91 1.04
N GLN A 111 -16.09 5.21 0.71
CA GLN A 111 -16.62 6.58 0.73
C GLN A 111 -16.54 7.20 2.12
N CYS A 112 -16.85 6.44 3.18
CA CYS A 112 -16.76 6.90 4.55
C CYS A 112 -15.32 7.20 5.01
N LEU A 113 -14.31 6.70 4.32
CA LEU A 113 -12.89 6.99 4.59
C LEU A 113 -12.33 8.15 3.75
N HIS A 114 -13.17 8.90 3.05
CA HIS A 114 -12.72 10.02 2.23
C HIS A 114 -12.05 11.14 3.08
N PRO A 115 -10.94 11.77 2.63
CA PRO A 115 -10.21 12.79 3.40
C PRO A 115 -11.04 14.00 3.83
N ALA A 116 -12.05 14.35 3.05
CA ALA A 116 -12.94 15.48 3.34
C ALA A 116 -13.98 15.20 4.44
N LEU A 117 -14.04 13.96 4.96
CA LEU A 117 -14.94 13.59 6.06
C LEU A 117 -14.22 13.70 7.42
N PRO A 118 -14.96 14.03 8.49
CA PRO A 118 -14.37 14.17 9.82
C PRO A 118 -13.96 12.81 10.41
N SER A 119 -13.00 12.84 11.33
CA SER A 119 -12.44 11.65 11.99
C SER A 119 -13.50 10.75 12.63
N GLY A 120 -14.61 11.30 13.15
CA GLY A 120 -15.72 10.50 13.68
C GLY A 120 -16.35 9.54 12.67
N VAL A 121 -16.42 9.92 11.38
CA VAL A 121 -16.89 9.03 10.32
C VAL A 121 -15.83 7.97 10.02
N HIS A 122 -14.55 8.35 9.98
CA HIS A 122 -13.45 7.41 9.74
C HIS A 122 -13.39 6.33 10.82
N LEU A 123 -13.41 6.73 12.10
CA LEU A 123 -13.41 5.81 13.24
C LEU A 123 -14.58 4.84 13.17
N LYS A 124 -15.78 5.34 12.84
CA LYS A 124 -16.95 4.46 12.75
C LYS A 124 -16.86 3.49 11.58
N ALA A 125 -16.30 3.92 10.45
CA ALA A 125 -16.07 3.05 9.30
C ALA A 125 -15.03 1.96 9.62
N LEU A 126 -13.93 2.31 10.31
CA LEU A 126 -12.93 1.34 10.77
C LEU A 126 -13.52 0.30 11.72
N GLU A 127 -14.42 0.70 12.63
CA GLU A 127 -15.18 -0.24 13.46
C GLU A 127 -16.04 -1.19 12.59
N THR A 128 -16.68 -0.69 11.54
CA THR A 128 -17.44 -1.54 10.60
C THR A 128 -16.53 -2.51 9.85
N TYR A 129 -15.34 -2.09 9.41
CA TYR A 129 -14.35 -2.98 8.80
C TYR A 129 -13.95 -4.10 9.77
N ASP A 130 -13.64 -3.78 11.04
CA ASP A 130 -13.28 -4.77 12.06
C ASP A 130 -14.38 -5.83 12.25
N ILE A 131 -15.64 -5.41 12.35
CA ILE A 131 -16.79 -6.32 12.45
C ILE A 131 -16.89 -7.23 11.22
N ILE A 132 -16.71 -6.67 10.02
CA ILE A 132 -16.77 -7.45 8.77
C ILE A 132 -15.65 -8.48 8.75
N PHE A 133 -14.42 -8.10 9.06
CA PHE A 133 -13.27 -8.99 8.98
C PHE A 133 -13.35 -10.12 10.02
N LYS A 134 -13.87 -9.84 11.22
CA LYS A 134 -14.20 -10.88 12.23
C LYS A 134 -15.29 -11.85 11.74
N CYS A 135 -16.25 -11.37 10.96
CA CYS A 135 -17.35 -12.18 10.43
C CYS A 135 -16.92 -13.08 9.28
N ILE A 136 -16.25 -12.52 8.27
CA ILE A 136 -15.90 -13.23 7.04
C ILE A 136 -14.65 -14.12 7.21
N GLY A 137 -13.80 -13.78 8.18
CA GLY A 137 -12.54 -14.47 8.46
C GLY A 137 -11.46 -14.24 7.39
N THR A 138 -10.24 -14.66 7.72
CA THR A 138 -9.02 -14.42 6.92
C THR A 138 -9.12 -14.96 5.49
N SER A 139 -9.71 -16.13 5.29
CA SER A 139 -9.80 -16.76 3.95
C SER A 139 -10.65 -15.94 2.98
N ARG A 140 -11.81 -15.42 3.43
CA ARG A 140 -12.66 -14.57 2.59
C ARG A 140 -12.09 -13.17 2.45
N LEU A 141 -11.48 -12.64 3.50
CA LEU A 141 -10.76 -11.36 3.41
C LEU A 141 -9.69 -11.40 2.31
N ALA A 142 -8.96 -12.50 2.16
CA ALA A 142 -8.00 -12.66 1.06
C ALA A 142 -8.67 -12.59 -0.33
N GLN A 143 -9.85 -13.20 -0.49
CA GLN A 143 -10.59 -13.21 -1.75
C GLN A 143 -11.16 -11.83 -2.10
N ASP A 144 -11.70 -11.13 -1.10
CA ASP A 144 -12.34 -9.83 -1.27
C ASP A 144 -11.41 -8.64 -0.95
N MET A 145 -10.10 -8.88 -0.80
CA MET A 145 -9.11 -7.91 -0.31
C MET A 145 -9.20 -6.57 -1.03
N PHE A 146 -9.25 -6.60 -2.38
CA PHE A 146 -9.31 -5.38 -3.19
C PHE A 146 -10.57 -4.55 -2.96
N THR A 147 -11.69 -5.20 -2.62
CA THR A 147 -12.95 -4.52 -2.31
C THR A 147 -12.81 -3.67 -1.04
N TYR A 148 -12.09 -4.18 -0.05
CA TYR A 148 -11.95 -3.51 1.25
C TYR A 148 -10.71 -2.61 1.33
N SER A 149 -9.67 -2.88 0.54
CA SER A 149 -8.43 -2.09 0.56
C SER A 149 -8.58 -0.71 -0.05
N ALA A 150 -9.53 -0.51 -0.98
CA ALA A 150 -9.73 0.74 -1.71
C ALA A 150 -9.88 1.98 -0.80
N GLY A 151 -10.54 1.81 0.35
CA GLY A 151 -10.65 2.87 1.36
C GLY A 151 -9.53 2.87 2.40
N LEU A 152 -9.07 1.68 2.81
CA LEU A 152 -8.14 1.52 3.92
C LEU A 152 -6.72 1.99 3.57
N PHE A 153 -6.18 1.51 2.45
CA PHE A 153 -4.78 1.78 2.07
C PHE A 153 -4.44 3.27 2.01
N PRO A 154 -5.22 4.14 1.34
CA PRO A 154 -4.86 5.54 1.27
C PRO A 154 -5.04 6.31 2.60
N LEU A 155 -5.79 5.77 3.58
CA LEU A 155 -6.27 6.50 4.76
C LEU A 155 -5.15 7.10 5.62
N LEU A 156 -4.05 6.38 5.82
CA LEU A 156 -3.01 6.78 6.79
C LEU A 156 -2.47 8.18 6.50
N GLY A 157 -2.17 8.47 5.23
CA GLY A 157 -1.51 9.71 4.80
C GLY A 157 -2.32 11.00 5.01
N PHE A 158 -3.63 10.91 5.24
CA PHE A 158 -4.50 12.08 5.46
C PHE A 158 -5.35 12.00 6.74
N SER A 159 -5.28 10.88 7.46
CA SER A 159 -6.10 10.67 8.65
C SER A 159 -5.64 11.51 9.85
N ALA A 160 -6.59 11.88 10.70
CA ALA A 160 -6.32 12.55 11.96
C ALA A 160 -5.53 11.65 12.91
N MET A 161 -4.77 12.24 13.85
CA MET A 161 -3.91 11.49 14.78
C MET A 161 -4.67 10.38 15.53
N ASN A 162 -5.90 10.62 15.97
CA ASN A 162 -6.70 9.63 16.67
C ASN A 162 -7.22 8.47 15.79
N VAL A 163 -7.19 8.61 14.46
CA VAL A 163 -7.63 7.58 13.51
C VAL A 163 -6.48 6.62 13.18
N ARG A 164 -5.23 7.11 13.15
CA ARG A 164 -4.05 6.33 12.77
C ARG A 164 -3.88 5.06 13.62
N PRO A 165 -3.98 5.09 14.97
CA PRO A 165 -3.87 3.88 15.79
C PRO A 165 -4.93 2.82 15.45
N MET A 166 -6.14 3.25 15.12
CA MET A 166 -7.24 2.37 14.77
C MET A 166 -7.02 1.72 13.40
N LEU A 167 -6.48 2.46 12.44
CA LEU A 167 -6.12 1.93 11.13
C LEU A 167 -4.98 0.90 11.24
N LEU A 168 -3.92 1.21 12.00
CA LEU A 168 -2.83 0.28 12.23
C LEU A 168 -3.32 -1.01 12.88
N SER A 169 -4.24 -0.93 13.86
CA SER A 169 -4.88 -2.11 14.45
C SER A 169 -5.67 -2.95 13.44
N ILE A 170 -6.26 -2.35 12.40
CA ILE A 170 -6.93 -3.14 11.35
C ILE A 170 -5.88 -3.95 10.56
N TYR A 171 -4.75 -3.35 10.23
CA TYR A 171 -3.70 -4.05 9.49
C TYR A 171 -3.09 -5.19 10.30
N GLU A 172 -2.72 -4.92 11.54
CA GLU A 172 -2.15 -5.91 12.48
C GLU A 172 -3.09 -7.10 12.69
N ASN A 173 -4.37 -6.82 13.01
CA ASN A 173 -5.30 -7.88 13.39
C ASN A 173 -5.82 -8.70 12.20
N HIS A 174 -5.89 -8.11 11.01
CA HIS A 174 -6.60 -8.72 9.87
C HIS A 174 -5.76 -8.91 8.62
N PHE A 175 -4.87 -7.98 8.28
CA PHE A 175 -4.09 -8.06 7.03
C PHE A 175 -2.80 -8.85 7.20
N VAL A 176 -2.09 -8.75 8.33
CA VAL A 176 -0.90 -9.57 8.60
C VAL A 176 -1.26 -11.06 8.57
N ALA A 177 -2.41 -11.42 9.14
CA ALA A 177 -2.92 -12.79 9.16
C ALA A 177 -3.17 -13.39 7.75
N LEU A 178 -3.23 -12.57 6.69
CA LEU A 178 -3.33 -13.07 5.32
C LEU A 178 -2.07 -13.82 4.88
N GLY A 179 -0.92 -13.60 5.54
CA GLY A 179 0.34 -14.24 5.17
C GLY A 179 0.66 -14.01 3.69
N LYS A 180 1.06 -15.08 2.98
CA LYS A 180 1.35 -15.04 1.55
C LYS A 180 0.21 -14.53 0.65
N TYR A 181 -1.04 -14.54 1.12
CA TYR A 181 -2.18 -14.05 0.35
C TYR A 181 -2.25 -12.51 0.28
N ILE A 182 -1.41 -11.78 1.02
CA ILE A 182 -1.27 -10.32 0.89
C ILE A 182 -0.61 -9.90 -0.43
N LYS A 183 0.18 -10.79 -1.05
CA LYS A 183 1.03 -10.49 -2.23
C LYS A 183 0.32 -9.69 -3.34
N PRO A 184 -0.92 -10.01 -3.77
CA PRO A 184 -1.59 -9.27 -4.83
C PRO A 184 -1.90 -7.81 -4.47
N GLY A 185 -2.03 -7.48 -3.19
CA GLY A 185 -2.34 -6.15 -2.69
C GLY A 185 -1.15 -5.42 -2.06
N LEU A 186 0.03 -6.06 -1.99
CA LEU A 186 1.16 -5.56 -1.21
C LEU A 186 1.66 -4.20 -1.70
N THR A 187 1.81 -3.99 -3.02
CA THR A 187 2.20 -2.68 -3.55
C THR A 187 1.24 -1.58 -3.09
N GLY A 188 -0.08 -1.83 -3.13
CA GLY A 188 -1.09 -0.89 -2.65
C GLY A 188 -1.00 -0.62 -1.15
N LEU A 189 -0.74 -1.66 -0.35
CA LEU A 189 -0.55 -1.56 1.09
C LEU A 189 0.69 -0.72 1.42
N LEU A 190 1.81 -0.97 0.73
CA LEU A 190 3.05 -0.22 0.92
C LEU A 190 2.90 1.26 0.59
N LEU A 191 2.23 1.60 -0.52
CA LEU A 191 1.91 2.99 -0.87
C LEU A 191 1.08 3.68 0.24
N GLY A 192 0.23 2.92 0.93
CA GLY A 192 -0.59 3.41 2.03
C GLY A 192 0.13 3.51 3.38
N LEU A 193 1.05 2.59 3.66
CA LEU A 193 1.67 2.42 4.98
C LEU A 193 3.00 3.16 5.13
N LEU A 194 3.82 3.22 4.07
CA LEU A 194 5.12 3.91 4.08
C LEU A 194 5.05 5.40 4.49
N PRO A 195 3.98 6.17 4.18
CA PRO A 195 3.84 7.53 4.71
C PRO A 195 3.85 7.63 6.24
N GLY A 196 3.60 6.53 6.97
CA GLY A 196 3.70 6.50 8.43
C GLY A 196 5.13 6.49 8.96
N LEU A 197 6.15 6.28 8.11
CA LEU A 197 7.57 6.44 8.44
C LEU A 197 8.02 7.91 8.38
N GLU A 198 7.20 8.80 8.95
CA GLU A 198 7.51 10.21 9.09
C GLU A 198 8.38 10.43 10.34
N GLU A 199 9.58 11.00 10.16
CA GLU A 199 10.51 11.26 11.27
C GLU A 199 9.83 12.11 12.37
N GLY A 200 9.92 11.64 13.62
CA GLY A 200 9.31 12.29 14.77
C GLY A 200 7.82 11.98 14.97
N SER A 201 7.21 11.13 14.13
CA SER A 201 5.85 10.66 14.35
C SER A 201 5.76 9.71 15.56
N GLU A 202 4.75 9.88 16.40
CA GLU A 202 4.41 8.97 17.51
C GLU A 202 4.03 7.54 17.04
N HIS A 203 3.80 7.35 15.74
CA HIS A 203 3.47 6.06 15.15
C HIS A 203 4.60 5.48 14.29
N TYR A 204 5.77 6.10 14.28
CA TYR A 204 6.91 5.67 13.46
C TYR A 204 7.28 4.21 13.78
N ASP A 205 7.59 3.92 15.05
CA ASP A 205 8.06 2.59 15.46
C ASP A 205 7.02 1.50 15.20
N ARG A 206 5.74 1.81 15.47
CA ARG A 206 4.62 0.89 15.21
C ARG A 206 4.43 0.63 13.72
N THR A 207 4.57 1.65 12.88
CA THR A 207 4.50 1.51 11.42
C THR A 207 5.68 0.69 10.89
N ASN A 208 6.88 0.92 11.42
CA ASN A 208 8.08 0.19 11.04
C ASN A 208 7.97 -1.30 11.40
N ALA A 209 7.55 -1.63 12.62
CA ALA A 209 7.33 -3.02 13.04
C ALA A 209 6.28 -3.72 12.15
N LEU A 210 5.19 -3.02 11.82
CA LEU A 210 4.16 -3.56 10.94
C LEU A 210 4.70 -3.84 9.51
N LEU A 211 5.58 -3.00 8.98
CA LEU A 211 6.25 -3.25 7.70
C LEU A 211 7.17 -4.47 7.75
N GLU A 212 7.84 -4.73 8.87
CA GLU A 212 8.62 -5.94 9.11
C GLU A 212 7.73 -7.19 9.07
N GLU A 213 6.58 -7.16 9.76
CA GLU A 213 5.60 -8.26 9.74
C GLU A 213 5.10 -8.54 8.31
N PHE A 214 4.85 -7.50 7.52
CA PHE A 214 4.47 -7.68 6.11
C PHE A 214 5.61 -8.19 5.23
N CYS A 215 6.86 -7.81 5.52
CA CYS A 215 8.04 -8.33 4.84
C CYS A 215 8.19 -9.84 5.07
N GLU A 216 8.03 -10.28 6.32
CA GLU A 216 8.04 -11.70 6.67
C GLU A 216 6.85 -12.45 6.04
N ALA A 217 5.64 -11.92 6.17
CA ALA A 217 4.41 -12.53 5.64
C ALA A 217 4.42 -12.70 4.12
N ALA A 218 5.00 -11.73 3.40
CA ALA A 218 5.03 -11.72 1.94
C ALA A 218 6.28 -12.37 1.34
N ASP A 219 7.23 -12.86 2.12
CA ASP A 219 8.60 -13.16 1.69
C ASP A 219 9.42 -11.89 1.33
N PRO A 220 10.65 -11.74 1.87
CA PRO A 220 11.46 -10.53 1.69
C PRO A 220 11.75 -10.17 0.22
N ILE A 221 12.01 -11.17 -0.63
CA ILE A 221 12.32 -10.91 -2.06
C ILE A 221 11.10 -10.25 -2.73
N PHE A 222 9.90 -10.76 -2.47
CA PHE A 222 8.68 -10.17 -3.00
C PHE A 222 8.42 -8.77 -2.42
N PHE A 223 8.61 -8.60 -1.11
CA PHE A 223 8.44 -7.32 -0.43
C PHE A 223 9.31 -6.20 -1.02
N TYR A 224 10.61 -6.44 -1.17
CA TYR A 224 11.53 -5.45 -1.76
C TYR A 224 11.23 -5.20 -3.24
N GLY A 225 10.74 -6.21 -3.98
CA GLY A 225 10.23 -6.02 -5.34
C GLY A 225 9.09 -4.99 -5.40
N CYS A 226 8.07 -5.14 -4.52
CA CYS A 226 6.99 -4.18 -4.39
C CYS A 226 7.47 -2.81 -3.88
N LEU A 227 8.44 -2.78 -2.96
CA LEU A 227 9.05 -1.54 -2.46
C LEU A 227 9.68 -0.73 -3.60
N TRP A 228 10.44 -1.39 -4.48
CA TRP A 228 11.04 -0.73 -5.65
C TRP A 228 10.00 -0.28 -6.68
N GLU A 229 8.90 -1.03 -6.84
CA GLU A 229 7.76 -0.58 -7.64
C GLU A 229 7.17 0.73 -7.09
N CYS A 230 6.99 0.84 -5.77
CA CYS A 230 6.55 2.07 -5.12
C CYS A 230 7.53 3.24 -5.34
N VAL A 231 8.84 2.99 -5.18
CA VAL A 231 9.89 4.01 -5.40
C VAL A 231 9.87 4.50 -6.85
N LEU A 232 9.74 3.61 -7.82
CA LEU A 232 9.71 3.99 -9.23
C LEU A 232 8.47 4.84 -9.56
N THR A 233 7.30 4.40 -9.09
CA THR A 233 6.00 4.93 -9.53
C THR A 233 5.51 6.15 -8.74
N CYS A 234 5.91 6.34 -7.49
CA CYS A 234 5.34 7.36 -6.61
C CYS A 234 6.40 8.23 -5.90
N PRO A 235 6.63 9.48 -6.35
CA PRO A 235 7.64 10.37 -5.77
C PRO A 235 7.49 10.63 -4.27
N SER A 236 6.26 10.79 -3.77
CA SER A 236 5.98 11.02 -2.35
C SER A 236 6.36 9.84 -1.44
N ILE A 237 6.52 8.65 -2.00
CA ILE A 237 6.87 7.42 -1.27
C ILE A 237 8.37 7.12 -1.32
N ARG A 238 9.12 7.74 -2.24
CA ARG A 238 10.55 7.45 -2.42
C ARG A 238 11.36 7.66 -1.15
N LEU A 239 11.12 8.76 -0.43
CA LEU A 239 11.84 9.04 0.81
C LEU A 239 11.59 7.98 1.89
N PRO A 240 10.34 7.74 2.34
CA PRO A 240 10.08 6.74 3.38
C PRO A 240 10.47 5.31 2.95
N ALA A 241 10.35 4.96 1.67
CA ALA A 241 10.82 3.67 1.16
C ALA A 241 12.35 3.53 1.22
N ALA A 242 13.08 4.57 0.82
CA ALA A 242 14.54 4.57 0.86
C ALA A 242 15.09 4.57 2.29
N THR A 243 14.47 5.33 3.19
CA THR A 243 14.85 5.34 4.61
C THR A 243 14.59 3.99 5.26
N TYR A 244 13.46 3.35 4.96
CA TYR A 244 13.18 1.98 5.39
C TYR A 244 14.24 1.00 4.89
N ALA A 245 14.54 0.98 3.59
CA ALA A 245 15.55 0.07 3.06
C ALA A 245 16.94 0.29 3.71
N LEU A 246 17.31 1.55 3.98
CA LEU A 246 18.55 1.90 4.66
C LEU A 246 18.59 1.49 6.13
N SER A 247 17.49 1.65 6.88
CA SER A 247 17.43 1.29 8.30
C SER A 247 17.42 -0.22 8.50
N HIS A 248 16.88 -0.95 7.53
CA HIS A 248 16.78 -2.41 7.54
C HIS A 248 17.99 -3.13 6.97
N PHE A 249 18.91 -2.42 6.31
CA PHE A 249 20.14 -3.02 5.81
C PHE A 249 21.12 -3.31 6.96
N ASN A 250 21.45 -4.60 7.15
CA ASN A 250 22.41 -4.97 8.18
C ASN A 250 23.84 -4.71 7.69
N ARG A 251 24.44 -3.63 8.21
CA ARG A 251 25.82 -3.22 7.87
C ARG A 251 26.92 -4.19 8.28
N ARG A 252 26.60 -5.21 9.09
CA ARG A 252 27.55 -6.27 9.48
C ARG A 252 27.64 -7.39 8.46
N HIS A 253 26.70 -7.46 7.53
CA HIS A 253 26.68 -8.45 6.46
C HIS A 253 26.97 -7.78 5.12
N THR A 254 27.47 -8.58 4.18
CA THR A 254 27.67 -8.11 2.82
C THR A 254 26.33 -8.03 2.08
N MET A 255 26.30 -7.43 0.89
CA MET A 255 25.14 -7.55 0.02
C MET A 255 24.91 -8.95 -0.52
N GLU A 256 25.95 -9.78 -0.62
CA GLU A 256 25.83 -11.17 -1.09
C GLU A 256 25.02 -12.01 -0.09
N ASP A 257 25.11 -11.68 1.19
CA ASP A 257 24.32 -12.31 2.27
C ASP A 257 22.87 -11.79 2.33
N GLN A 258 22.57 -10.69 1.64
CA GLN A 258 21.30 -9.95 1.74
C GLN A 258 20.70 -9.65 0.36
N LEU A 259 20.89 -10.55 -0.62
CA LEU A 259 20.42 -10.36 -2.00
C LEU A 259 18.91 -10.13 -2.14
N TYR A 260 18.12 -10.49 -1.12
CA TYR A 260 16.69 -10.21 -1.10
C TYR A 260 16.36 -8.72 -1.23
N PHE A 261 17.28 -7.81 -0.87
CA PHE A 261 17.13 -6.36 -1.10
C PHE A 261 17.02 -5.98 -2.59
N ILE A 262 17.52 -6.80 -3.52
CA ILE A 262 17.34 -6.56 -4.97
C ILE A 262 15.87 -6.71 -5.35
N GLY A 263 15.11 -7.53 -4.62
CA GLY A 263 13.73 -7.86 -4.91
C GLY A 263 13.58 -8.86 -6.06
N THR A 264 12.37 -8.93 -6.61
CA THR A 264 12.01 -9.92 -7.65
C THR A 264 12.57 -9.61 -9.05
N ASN A 265 12.97 -8.37 -9.30
CA ASN A 265 13.40 -7.92 -10.62
C ASN A 265 14.49 -6.84 -10.51
N ILE A 266 15.70 -7.19 -10.97
CA ILE A 266 16.85 -6.29 -10.96
C ILE A 266 16.66 -5.05 -11.84
N ASP A 267 16.03 -5.17 -13.01
CA ASP A 267 15.76 -4.04 -13.90
C ASP A 267 14.79 -3.04 -13.26
N LEU A 268 13.80 -3.53 -12.50
CA LEU A 268 12.87 -2.69 -11.74
C LEU A 268 13.62 -1.92 -10.64
N MET A 269 14.44 -2.62 -9.86
CA MET A 269 15.26 -2.01 -8.82
C MET A 269 16.19 -0.94 -9.40
N VAL A 270 16.90 -1.24 -10.50
CA VAL A 270 17.79 -0.30 -11.19
C VAL A 270 17.04 0.93 -11.70
N GLN A 271 15.84 0.76 -12.28
CA GLN A 271 15.00 1.88 -12.69
C GLN A 271 14.54 2.73 -11.49
N ALA A 272 14.15 2.09 -10.39
CA ALA A 272 13.79 2.78 -9.15
C ALA A 272 14.97 3.57 -8.57
N MET A 273 16.18 3.00 -8.59
CA MET A 273 17.42 3.68 -8.23
C MET A 273 17.63 4.94 -9.07
N CYS A 274 17.54 4.81 -10.39
CA CYS A 274 17.72 5.93 -11.32
C CYS A 274 16.68 7.04 -11.07
N ALA A 275 15.41 6.68 -10.86
CA ALA A 275 14.35 7.63 -10.56
C ALA A 275 14.58 8.36 -9.22
N GLY A 276 15.07 7.66 -8.20
CA GLY A 276 15.33 8.23 -6.89
C GLY A 276 16.55 9.16 -6.84
N VAL A 277 17.68 8.80 -7.48
CA VAL A 277 18.85 9.70 -7.54
C VAL A 277 18.60 10.95 -8.38
N GLN A 278 17.58 10.93 -9.23
CA GLN A 278 17.15 12.07 -10.05
C GLN A 278 15.94 12.83 -9.46
N ASP A 279 15.49 12.48 -8.25
CA ASP A 279 14.29 13.07 -7.65
C ASP A 279 14.38 14.59 -7.48
N SER A 280 13.23 15.28 -7.48
CA SER A 280 13.17 16.70 -7.11
C SER A 280 13.74 17.01 -5.72
N SER A 281 13.52 16.12 -4.75
CA SER A 281 13.89 16.25 -3.34
C SER A 281 15.33 15.83 -3.09
N VAL A 282 16.12 16.73 -2.51
CA VAL A 282 17.50 16.47 -2.10
C VAL A 282 17.57 15.36 -1.04
N LEU A 283 16.56 15.23 -0.18
CA LEU A 283 16.53 14.18 0.84
C LEU A 283 16.42 12.79 0.20
N VAL A 284 15.57 12.64 -0.82
CA VAL A 284 15.45 11.39 -1.58
C VAL A 284 16.79 11.06 -2.24
N GLN A 285 17.38 12.02 -2.95
CA GLN A 285 18.67 11.81 -3.62
C GLN A 285 19.77 11.40 -2.63
N ARG A 286 19.82 12.01 -1.43
CA ARG A 286 20.76 11.63 -0.37
C ARG A 286 20.56 10.18 0.07
N SER A 287 19.33 9.79 0.41
CA SER A 287 19.04 8.41 0.84
C SER A 287 19.36 7.39 -0.24
N MET A 288 19.07 7.69 -1.50
CA MET A 288 19.37 6.79 -2.62
C MET A 288 20.87 6.65 -2.87
N LEU A 289 21.64 7.74 -2.76
CA LEU A 289 23.10 7.69 -2.84
C LEU A 289 23.72 6.94 -1.65
N ASP A 290 23.20 7.14 -0.43
CA ASP A 290 23.63 6.40 0.74
C ASP A 290 23.34 4.89 0.57
N PHE A 291 22.21 4.54 -0.05
CA PHE A 291 21.86 3.15 -0.38
C PHE A 291 22.78 2.58 -1.46
N LEU A 292 23.09 3.32 -2.52
CA LEU A 292 24.08 2.90 -3.53
C LEU A 292 25.48 2.71 -2.94
N LEU A 293 25.92 3.61 -2.06
CA LEU A 293 27.21 3.50 -1.37
C LEU A 293 27.28 2.25 -0.50
N LEU A 294 26.20 1.93 0.19
CA LEU A 294 26.15 0.81 1.12
C LEU A 294 25.97 -0.53 0.42
N CYS A 295 25.05 -0.58 -0.55
CA CYS A 295 24.60 -1.82 -1.19
C CYS A 295 25.35 -2.07 -2.50
N PHE A 296 25.50 -1.05 -3.35
CA PHE A 296 26.07 -1.23 -4.69
C PHE A 296 27.32 -0.37 -4.93
N PRO A 297 28.39 -0.48 -4.11
CA PRO A 297 29.65 0.18 -4.42
C PRO A 297 30.13 -0.12 -5.84
N MET A 298 30.88 0.80 -6.45
CA MET A 298 31.36 0.62 -7.83
C MET A 298 32.32 -0.57 -8.01
N TYR A 299 32.99 -1.00 -6.94
CA TYR A 299 33.91 -2.14 -6.95
C TYR A 299 33.22 -3.50 -6.82
N ASN A 300 31.90 -3.49 -6.61
CA ASN A 300 31.10 -4.64 -6.25
C ASN A 300 30.45 -5.27 -7.52
N ASN A 301 30.39 -6.60 -7.59
CA ASN A 301 29.97 -7.34 -8.80
C ASN A 301 28.51 -7.82 -8.77
N GLN A 302 27.69 -7.36 -7.80
CA GLN A 302 26.28 -7.81 -7.69
C GLN A 302 25.41 -7.27 -8.83
N LEU A 303 25.80 -6.16 -9.46
CA LEU A 303 25.11 -5.60 -10.62
C LEU A 303 25.96 -5.80 -11.87
N THR A 304 25.29 -6.07 -12.99
CA THR A 304 25.96 -6.20 -14.28
C THR A 304 26.53 -4.84 -14.72
N ARG A 305 27.57 -4.85 -15.57
CA ARG A 305 28.11 -3.60 -16.15
C ARG A 305 27.03 -2.73 -16.81
N PRO A 306 26.11 -3.27 -17.64
CA PRO A 306 25.00 -2.48 -18.19
C PRO A 306 24.14 -1.80 -17.13
N ASP A 307 23.85 -2.47 -16.02
CA ASP A 307 23.01 -1.92 -14.94
C ASP A 307 23.74 -0.81 -14.18
N MET A 308 25.00 -1.03 -13.85
CA MET A 308 25.85 0.01 -13.25
C MET A 308 25.96 1.23 -14.16
N LEU A 309 26.10 1.05 -15.48
CA LEU A 309 26.12 2.16 -16.43
C LEU A 309 24.82 2.98 -16.40
N LYS A 310 23.64 2.34 -16.30
CA LYS A 310 22.36 3.05 -16.16
C LYS A 310 22.35 3.91 -14.89
N ILE A 311 22.75 3.33 -13.75
CA ILE A 311 22.81 4.04 -12.46
C ILE A 311 23.81 5.19 -12.53
N THR A 312 25.06 4.94 -12.96
CA THR A 312 26.10 5.97 -13.06
C THR A 312 25.64 7.13 -13.94
N LYS A 313 25.02 6.87 -15.10
CA LYS A 313 24.45 7.91 -15.96
C LYS A 313 23.40 8.74 -15.24
N ALA A 314 22.54 8.11 -14.45
CA ALA A 314 21.50 8.82 -13.69
C ALA A 314 22.11 9.70 -12.59
N THR A 315 23.10 9.16 -11.88
CA THR A 315 23.77 9.76 -10.72
C THR A 315 24.68 10.93 -11.09
N ILE A 316 25.33 10.94 -12.27
CA ILE A 316 26.18 12.07 -12.70
C ILE A 316 25.39 13.40 -12.78
N ASN A 317 24.09 13.34 -13.09
CA ASN A 317 23.23 14.53 -13.13
C ASN A 317 23.10 15.23 -11.76
N VAL A 318 23.41 14.54 -10.66
CA VAL A 318 23.43 15.09 -9.31
C VAL A 318 24.43 16.26 -9.20
N VAL A 319 25.56 16.21 -9.93
CA VAL A 319 26.59 17.28 -9.91
C VAL A 319 25.99 18.64 -10.33
N LEU A 320 25.00 18.61 -11.23
CA LEU A 320 24.34 19.83 -11.73
C LEU A 320 23.50 20.54 -10.66
N ARG A 321 23.15 19.86 -9.55
CA ARG A 321 22.42 20.47 -8.42
C ARG A 321 23.29 21.42 -7.60
N ARG A 322 24.62 21.34 -7.72
CA ARG A 322 25.58 22.13 -6.94
C ARG A 322 25.38 22.03 -5.41
N ASP A 323 24.85 20.91 -4.95
CA ASP A 323 24.67 20.62 -3.53
C ASP A 323 25.88 19.84 -3.00
N MET A 324 26.55 20.40 -1.99
CA MET A 324 27.76 19.81 -1.44
C MET A 324 27.51 18.47 -0.72
N SER A 325 26.34 18.30 -0.11
CA SER A 325 25.97 17.07 0.60
C SER A 325 25.79 15.91 -0.38
N LEU A 326 25.21 16.19 -1.54
CA LEU A 326 25.05 15.24 -2.62
C LEU A 326 26.38 14.94 -3.32
N ASN A 327 27.16 15.97 -3.64
CA ASN A 327 28.47 15.80 -4.28
C ASN A 327 29.41 14.93 -3.43
N ARG A 328 29.45 15.15 -2.10
CA ARG A 328 30.24 14.29 -1.20
C ARG A 328 29.84 12.82 -1.27
N ARG A 329 28.54 12.51 -1.27
CA ARG A 329 28.03 11.14 -1.36
C ARG A 329 28.32 10.51 -2.72
N LEU A 330 28.16 11.28 -3.79
CA LEU A 330 28.50 10.85 -5.14
C LEU A 330 29.97 10.48 -5.24
N TYR A 331 30.87 11.35 -4.78
CA TYR A 331 32.30 11.08 -4.80
C TYR A 331 32.66 9.89 -3.93
N ALA A 332 32.08 9.77 -2.73
CA ALA A 332 32.23 8.61 -1.87
C ALA A 332 31.85 7.30 -2.58
N TRP A 333 30.71 7.28 -3.28
CA TRP A 333 30.24 6.10 -4.01
C TRP A 333 31.14 5.74 -5.19
N VAL A 334 31.56 6.73 -5.97
CA VAL A 334 32.42 6.50 -7.15
C VAL A 334 33.82 6.04 -6.75
N LEU A 335 34.38 6.62 -5.68
CA LEU A 335 35.75 6.35 -5.24
C LEU A 335 35.84 5.20 -4.21
N GLY A 336 34.71 4.73 -3.67
CA GLY A 336 34.68 3.72 -2.62
C GLY A 336 35.23 4.22 -1.29
N THR A 337 35.01 5.49 -0.95
CA THR A 337 35.47 6.09 0.31
C THR A 337 34.29 6.32 1.27
N ASP A 338 34.58 6.46 2.56
CA ASP A 338 33.63 6.98 3.53
C ASP A 338 33.37 8.49 3.33
N ALA A 339 32.47 9.06 4.13
CA ALA A 339 32.11 10.49 4.06
C ALA A 339 33.27 11.45 4.42
N ASN A 340 34.39 10.93 4.95
CA ASN A 340 35.61 11.66 5.29
C ASN A 340 36.74 11.44 4.27
N GLY A 341 36.49 10.67 3.21
CA GLY A 341 37.48 10.36 2.17
C GLY A 341 38.44 9.21 2.54
N VAL A 342 38.14 8.43 3.56
CA VAL A 342 38.90 7.22 3.91
C VAL A 342 38.42 6.07 3.04
N PRO A 343 39.31 5.33 2.34
CA PRO A 343 38.91 4.14 1.59
C PRO A 343 38.16 3.13 2.46
N LEU A 344 37.02 2.62 2.00
CA LEU A 344 36.30 1.56 2.71
C LEU A 344 37.18 0.31 2.73
N SER A 345 37.28 -0.38 3.87
CA SER A 345 38.25 -1.47 4.12
C SER A 345 38.12 -2.70 3.21
N ASN A 346 37.11 -2.74 2.33
CA ASN A 346 36.85 -3.81 1.37
C ASN A 346 37.13 -3.41 -0.09
N VAL A 347 37.79 -2.27 -0.34
CA VAL A 347 38.21 -1.88 -1.70
C VAL A 347 39.38 -2.78 -2.13
N PRO A 348 39.23 -3.67 -3.14
CA PRO A 348 40.38 -4.26 -3.78
C PRO A 348 41.16 -3.09 -4.40
N VAL A 349 42.45 -3.00 -4.09
CA VAL A 349 43.32 -1.99 -4.71
C VAL A 349 43.16 -2.10 -6.23
N PRO A 350 42.79 -1.02 -6.94
CA PRO A 350 42.72 -1.07 -8.39
C PRO A 350 44.13 -1.40 -8.91
N MET A 351 44.26 -2.54 -9.61
CA MET A 351 45.44 -2.84 -10.43
C MET A 351 45.51 -1.90 -11.62
#